data_AF-A0A660M2Y1-F1
#
_entry.id   AF-A0A660M2Y1-F1
#
_cell.length_a   1.000
_cell.length_b   1.000
_cell.length_c   1.000
_cell.angle_alpha   90.00
_cell.angle_beta   90.00
_cell.angle_gamma   90.00
#
_symmetry.space_group_name_H-M   'P 1'
#
loop_
_entity.id
_entity.type
_entity.pdbx_description
1 polymer ?
#
loop_
_entity_poly.entity_id
_entity_poly.type
_entity_poly.pdbx_seq_one_letter_code
_entity_poly.pdbx_strand_id
1 'polypeptide(L)'
;MYAILVLINLFLIPVAIVIPWMTITAFEAGRLAGWTMTLASFIVHTYVWYVMSRSSEALYCLGAMWATYEFVCISFAPLGVMEVEDKLAAAEAVANKG
;
A
#
# COMPACT_ATOMS: atom_id res chain seq x y z
N MET A 1 -25.47 -15.11 5.02
CA MET A 1 -24.10 -14.60 4.78
C MET A 1 -23.77 -13.60 5.89
N TYR A 2 -23.08 -14.04 6.95
CA TYR A 2 -21.65 -13.78 7.23
C TYR A 2 -21.33 -12.41 7.86
N ALA A 3 -21.77 -12.14 9.09
CA ALA A 3 -21.36 -10.96 9.87
C ALA A 3 -19.83 -10.81 9.92
N ILE A 4 -19.09 -11.93 10.02
CA ILE A 4 -17.63 -11.97 9.97
C ILE A 4 -17.09 -11.40 8.65
N LEU A 5 -17.67 -11.76 7.50
CA LEU A 5 -17.21 -11.23 6.21
C LEU A 5 -17.54 -9.74 6.05
N VAL A 6 -18.66 -9.28 6.60
CA VAL A 6 -19.01 -7.86 6.64
C VAL A 6 -18.00 -7.07 7.47
N LEU A 7 -17.62 -7.58 8.65
CA LEU A 7 -16.61 -6.97 9.51
C LEU A 7 -15.22 -6.96 8.84
N ILE A 8 -14.83 -8.05 8.18
CA ILE A 8 -13.57 -8.12 7.42
C ILE A 8 -13.54 -7.05 6.33
N ASN A 9 -14.61 -6.90 5.54
CA ASN A 9 -14.70 -5.88 4.50
C ASN A 9 -14.66 -4.46 5.05
N LEU A 10 -15.37 -4.20 6.16
CA LEU A 10 -15.37 -2.91 6.86
C LEU A 10 -13.97 -2.50 7.32
N PHE A 11 -13.09 -3.45 7.60
CA PHE A 11 -11.72 -3.19 8.00
C PHE A 11 -10.75 -3.12 6.81
N LEU A 12 -10.80 -4.10 5.90
CA LEU A 12 -9.80 -4.24 4.83
C LEU A 12 -9.95 -3.19 3.72
N ILE A 13 -11.17 -2.73 3.41
CA ILE A 13 -11.36 -1.72 2.36
C ILE A 13 -10.72 -0.38 2.76
N PRO A 14 -10.95 0.18 3.97
CA PRO A 14 -10.23 1.38 4.41
C PRO A 14 -8.71 1.17 4.51
N VAL A 15 -8.27 0.00 4.98
CA VAL A 15 -6.84 -0.33 5.07
C VAL A 15 -6.18 -0.27 3.69
N ALA A 16 -6.86 -0.70 2.64
CA ALA A 16 -6.35 -0.64 1.27
C ALA A 16 -6.02 0.81 0.82
N ILE A 17 -6.72 1.81 1.35
CA ILE A 17 -6.48 3.23 1.02
C ILE A 17 -5.23 3.77 1.75
N VAL A 18 -4.87 3.20 2.89
CA VAL A 18 -3.78 3.75 3.73
C VAL A 18 -2.47 2.97 3.55
N ILE A 19 -2.56 1.65 3.33
CA ILE A 19 -1.42 0.75 3.35
C ILE A 19 -0.31 1.08 2.33
N PRO A 20 -0.56 1.62 1.12
CA PRO A 20 0.53 2.01 0.21
C PRO A 20 1.40 3.12 0.79
N TRP A 21 0.80 4.08 1.49
CA TRP A 21 1.51 5.23 2.07
C TRP A 21 2.31 4.85 3.31
N MET A 22 1.88 3.80 4.03
CA MET A 22 2.63 3.26 5.17
C MET A 22 3.94 2.58 4.74
N THR A 23 4.12 2.27 3.45
CA THR A 23 5.40 1.72 2.97
C THR A 23 6.56 2.67 3.26
N ILE A 24 6.35 3.99 3.15
CA ILE A 24 7.37 5.01 3.42
C ILE A 24 7.90 4.87 4.86
N THR A 25 7.01 4.91 5.85
CA THR A 25 7.37 4.72 7.26
C THR A 25 7.94 3.33 7.54
N ALA A 26 7.48 2.30 6.83
CA ALA A 26 8.04 0.96 6.97
C ALA A 26 9.47 0.86 6.43
N PHE A 27 9.81 1.57 5.34
CA PHE A 27 11.17 1.67 4.84
C PHE A 27 12.09 2.47 5.77
N GLU A 28 11.57 3.48 6.47
CA GLU A 28 12.32 4.19 7.53
C GLU A 28 12.71 3.25 8.69
N ALA A 29 11.83 2.29 9.05
CA ALA A 29 12.12 1.29 10.07
C ALA A 29 13.09 0.19 9.59
N GLY A 30 13.23 0.02 8.27
CA GLY A 30 14.20 -0.88 7.66
C GLY A 30 13.67 -1.62 6.43
N ARG A 31 14.60 -2.07 5.57
CA ARG A 31 14.26 -2.70 4.28
C ARG A 31 13.31 -3.90 4.39
N LEU A 32 13.51 -4.78 5.37
CA LEU A 32 12.64 -5.94 5.55
C LEU A 32 11.20 -5.54 5.89
N ALA A 33 11.04 -4.53 6.76
CA ALA A 33 9.72 -3.99 7.11
C ALA A 33 9.06 -3.32 5.90
N GLY A 34 9.82 -2.52 5.16
CA GLY A 34 9.38 -1.90 3.90
C GLY A 34 8.84 -2.92 2.89
N TRP A 35 9.63 -3.94 2.53
CA TRP A 35 9.20 -4.96 1.57
C TRP A 35 8.04 -5.83 2.07
N THR A 36 7.98 -6.10 3.38
CA THR A 36 6.83 -6.80 3.97
C THR A 36 5.55 -5.97 3.86
N MET A 37 5.65 -4.65 4.08
CA MET A 37 4.52 -3.73 3.92
C MET A 37 4.10 -3.60 2.46
N THR A 38 5.05 -3.56 1.52
CA THR A 38 4.77 -3.59 0.07
C THR A 38 3.99 -4.85 -0.32
N LEU A 39 4.40 -6.03 0.15
CA LEU A 39 3.68 -7.27 -0.09
C LEU A 39 2.26 -7.24 0.51
N ALA A 40 2.12 -6.76 1.75
CA ALA A 40 0.82 -6.63 2.40
C ALA A 40 -0.11 -5.70 1.61
N SER A 41 0.42 -4.59 1.08
CA SER A 41 -0.32 -3.66 0.22
C SER A 41 -0.89 -4.35 -1.01
N PHE A 42 -0.08 -5.12 -1.76
CA PHE A 42 -0.54 -5.86 -2.94
C PHE A 42 -1.64 -6.88 -2.61
N ILE A 43 -1.50 -7.62 -1.50
CA ILE A 43 -2.49 -8.61 -1.07
C ILE A 43 -3.84 -7.94 -0.77
N VAL A 44 -3.81 -6.83 -0.03
CA VAL A 44 -5.04 -6.11 0.35
C VAL A 44 -5.72 -5.50 -0.89
N HIS A 45 -4.97 -4.94 -1.84
CA HIS A 45 -5.55 -4.39 -3.08
C HIS A 45 -6.16 -5.47 -3.96
N THR A 46 -5.48 -6.61 -4.10
CA THR A 46 -6.00 -7.77 -4.83
C THR A 46 -7.32 -8.26 -4.20
N TYR A 47 -7.42 -8.23 -2.88
CA TYR A 47 -8.64 -8.57 -2.17
C TYR A 47 -9.79 -7.60 -2.47
N VAL A 48 -9.54 -6.28 -2.51
CA VAL A 48 -10.57 -5.29 -2.86
C VAL A 48 -11.10 -5.50 -4.29
N TRP A 49 -10.22 -5.77 -5.26
CA TRP A 49 -10.62 -6.17 -6.61
C TRP A 49 -11.49 -7.43 -6.61
N TYR A 50 -11.08 -8.45 -5.88
CA TYR A 50 -11.85 -9.68 -5.75
C TYR A 50 -13.25 -9.40 -5.19
N VAL A 51 -13.37 -8.63 -4.10
CA VAL A 51 -14.66 -8.26 -3.49
C VAL A 51 -15.53 -7.48 -4.47
N MET A 52 -14.98 -6.48 -5.16
CA MET A 52 -15.73 -5.73 -6.18
C MET A 52 -16.18 -6.62 -7.33
N SER A 53 -15.36 -7.57 -7.78
CA SER A 53 -15.71 -8.50 -8.87
C SER A 53 -16.90 -9.42 -8.54
N ARG A 54 -17.30 -9.52 -7.26
CA ARG A 54 -18.49 -10.28 -6.85
C ARG A 54 -19.81 -9.56 -7.19
N SER A 55 -19.77 -8.29 -7.58
CA SER A 55 -20.92 -7.50 -8.02
C SER A 55 -20.56 -6.66 -9.25
N SER A 56 -21.21 -6.94 -10.38
CA SER A 56 -20.99 -6.19 -11.62
C SER A 56 -21.30 -4.70 -11.46
N GLU A 57 -22.29 -4.33 -10.65
CA GLU A 57 -22.63 -2.94 -10.35
C GLU A 57 -21.53 -2.26 -9.54
N ALA A 58 -21.01 -2.93 -8.50
CA ALA A 58 -19.93 -2.38 -7.68
C ALA A 58 -18.65 -2.20 -8.51
N LEU A 59 -18.32 -3.19 -9.34
CA LEU A 59 -17.17 -3.13 -10.23
C LEU A 59 -17.31 -2.00 -11.26
N TYR A 60 -18.48 -1.81 -11.86
CA TYR A 60 -18.72 -0.73 -12.81
C TYR A 60 -18.65 0.65 -12.15
N CYS A 61 -19.29 0.83 -10.99
CA CYS A 61 -19.35 2.12 -10.31
C CYS A 61 -18.01 2.53 -9.67
N LEU A 62 -17.28 1.58 -9.07
CA LEU A 62 -16.10 1.88 -8.25
C LEU A 62 -14.79 1.48 -8.91
N GLY A 63 -14.80 0.57 -9.89
CA GLY A 63 -13.59 0.02 -10.49
C GLY A 63 -12.72 1.07 -11.17
N ALA A 64 -13.31 2.03 -11.88
CA ALA A 64 -12.55 3.11 -12.52
C ALA A 64 -11.87 4.03 -11.48
N MET A 65 -12.58 4.37 -10.40
CA MET A 65 -12.00 5.17 -9.31
C MET A 65 -10.88 4.40 -8.60
N TRP A 66 -11.09 3.11 -8.35
CA TRP A 66 -10.10 2.25 -7.70
C TRP A 66 -8.84 2.06 -8.55
N ALA A 67 -8.97 1.78 -9.84
CA ALA A 67 -7.84 1.70 -10.77
C ALA A 67 -7.05 3.01 -10.86
N THR A 68 -7.76 4.15 -10.85
CA THR A 68 -7.10 5.47 -10.84
C THR A 68 -6.30 5.68 -9.56
N TYR A 69 -6.86 5.30 -8.42
CA TYR A 69 -6.17 5.34 -7.13
C TYR A 69 -4.92 4.45 -7.14
N GLU A 70 -5.00 3.22 -7.65
CA GLU A 70 -3.85 2.32 -7.77
C GLU A 70 -2.75 2.88 -8.68
N PHE A 71 -3.13 3.53 -9.79
CA PHE A 71 -2.17 4.22 -10.65
C PHE A 71 -1.41 5.30 -9.90
N VAL A 72 -2.09 6.08 -9.05
CA VAL A 72 -1.46 7.08 -8.19
C VAL A 72 -0.51 6.41 -7.19
N CYS A 73 -0.93 5.34 -6.52
CA CYS A 73 -0.07 4.63 -5.58
C CYS A 73 1.21 4.11 -6.24
N ILE A 74 1.10 3.45 -7.40
CA ILE A 74 2.27 2.90 -8.12
C ILE A 74 3.19 4.03 -8.62
N SER A 75 2.63 5.16 -9.05
CA SER A 75 3.41 6.27 -9.60
C SER A 75 4.13 7.09 -8.53
N PHE A 76 3.52 7.26 -7.35
CA PHE A 76 3.99 8.23 -6.36
C PHE A 76 4.52 7.62 -5.06
N ALA A 77 4.07 6.44 -4.63
CA ALA A 77 4.62 5.80 -3.43
C ALA A 77 6.15 5.55 -3.54
N PRO A 78 6.70 5.13 -4.70
CA PRO A 78 8.15 4.95 -4.84
C PRO A 78 8.95 6.24 -4.64
N LEU A 79 8.39 7.42 -4.96
CA LEU A 79 9.09 8.70 -4.77
C LEU A 79 9.40 8.94 -3.28
N GLY A 80 8.44 8.65 -2.40
CA GLY A 80 8.63 8.76 -0.95
C GLY A 80 9.64 7.73 -0.41
N VAL A 81 9.66 6.51 -0.96
CA VAL A 81 10.64 5.48 -0.58
C VAL A 81 12.06 5.87 -1.00
N MET A 82 12.25 6.36 -2.22
CA MET A 82 13.56 6.81 -2.69
C MET A 82 14.13 7.94 -1.83
N GLU A 83 13.29 8.90 -1.42
CA GLU A 83 13.72 9.97 -0.51
C GLU A 83 14.23 9.44 0.83
N VAL A 84 13.58 8.40 1.39
CA VAL A 84 14.01 7.74 2.63
C VAL A 84 15.34 7.01 2.43
N GLU A 85 15.48 6.25 1.34
CA GLU A 85 16.70 5.49 1.05
C GLU A 85 17.90 6.42 0.80
N ASP A 86 17.71 7.53 0.09
CA ASP A 86 18.76 8.53 -0.16
C ASP A 86 19.25 9.18 1.15
N LYS A 87 18.33 9.50 2.06
CA LYS A 87 18.66 10.06 3.39
C LYS A 87 19.47 9.08 4.24
N LEU A 88 19.09 7.80 4.23
CA LEU A 88 19.82 6.74 4.95
C LEU A 88 21.23 6.56 4.39
N ALA A 89 21.37 6.48 3.07
CA ALA A 89 22.68 6.35 2.42
C ALA A 89 23.60 7.55 2.71
N ALA A 90 23.06 8.77 2.70
CA ALA A 90 23.82 9.97 3.06
C ALA A 90 24.30 9.94 4.53
N ALA A 91 23.46 9.49 5.47
CA ALA A 91 23.82 9.37 6.87
C ALA A 91 24.94 8.32 7.09
N GLU A 92 24.84 7.16 6.45
CA GLU A 92 25.89 6.12 6.49
C GLU A 92 27.23 6.61 5.91
N ALA A 93 27.19 7.39 4.83
CA ALA A 93 28.38 7.96 4.22
C ALA A 93 29.09 9.00 5.12
N VAL A 94 28.35 9.71 5.97
CA VAL A 94 28.93 10.62 6.99
C VAL A 94 29.50 9.83 8.16
N ALA A 95 28.79 8.81 8.64
CA ALA A 95 29.23 7.96 9.75
C ALA A 95 30.56 7.24 9.46
N ASN A 96 30.78 6.80 8.21
CA ASN A 96 32.03 6.13 7.79
C ASN A 96 33.22 7.06 7.55
N LYS A 97 33.07 8.39 7.68
CA LYS A 97 34.15 9.38 7.52
C LYS A 97 34.72 9.90 8.84
N GLY A 98 34.15 9.51 9.99
CA GLY A 98 34.67 9.78 11.33
C GLY A 98 35.40 8.57 11.89
#